data_AF-A0A2G5T324-F1
#
_entry.id   AF-A0A2G5T324-F1
#
_cell.length_a   1.000
_cell.length_b   1.000
_cell.length_c   1.000
_cell.angle_alpha   90.00
_cell.angle_beta   90.00
_cell.angle_gamma   90.00
#
_symmetry.space_group_name_H-M   'P 1'
#
loop_
_entity.id
_entity.type
_entity.pdbx_description
1 polymer ?
#
loop_
_entity_poly.entity_id
_entity_poly.type
_entity_poly.pdbx_seq_one_letter_code
_entity_poly.pdbx_strand_id
1 'polypeptide(L)'
;MDRNCVEYTLVGLEAHIAGIHLGFYPYKCIDCLKMFPTKYLLARHVPKSHNKNSFSVYYECTEEFRKMENELAGKIRKCMTLQDEPAMYHPTVMLHSPHIDKPEPFGKLQRGK
;
A
#
# COMPACT_ATOMS: atom_id res chain seq x y z
N MET A 1 -12.80 14.58 13.19
CA MET A 1 -12.38 14.68 11.77
C MET A 1 -10.94 14.18 11.82
N ASP A 2 -10.59 12.98 11.35
CA ASP A 2 -10.80 12.43 10.01
C ASP A 2 -11.59 11.11 10.01
N ARG A 3 -12.90 11.20 9.75
CA ARG A 3 -13.66 10.07 9.22
C ARG A 3 -13.35 9.96 7.73
N ASN A 4 -12.13 9.60 7.38
CA ASN A 4 -11.90 9.09 6.03
C ASN A 4 -12.18 7.59 6.09
N CYS A 5 -13.46 7.25 6.23
CA CYS A 5 -13.96 5.92 5.88
C CYS A 5 -14.22 5.99 4.38
N VAL A 6 -13.15 6.01 3.58
CA VAL A 6 -13.28 5.75 2.14
C VAL A 6 -13.87 4.36 2.05
N GLU A 7 -14.86 4.13 1.20
CA GLU A 7 -15.38 2.78 0.97
C GLU A 7 -14.25 1.90 0.40
N TYR A 8 -13.50 1.26 1.28
CA TYR A 8 -12.34 0.46 0.91
C TYR A 8 -12.86 -0.89 0.42
N THR A 9 -12.85 -1.09 -0.89
CA THR A 9 -12.88 -2.46 -1.45
C THR A 9 -11.81 -3.30 -0.74
N LEU A 10 -12.05 -4.60 -0.52
CA LEU A 10 -11.12 -5.52 0.17
C LEU A 10 -9.69 -5.43 -0.40
N VAL A 11 -9.56 -5.28 -1.73
CA VAL A 11 -8.29 -5.11 -2.45
C VAL A 11 -7.56 -3.82 -2.05
N GLY A 12 -8.31 -2.74 -1.81
CA GLY A 12 -7.75 -1.47 -1.36
C GLY A 12 -7.25 -1.53 0.09
N LEU A 13 -8.02 -2.18 0.97
CA LEU A 13 -7.62 -2.39 2.37
C LEU A 13 -6.38 -3.29 2.47
N GLU A 14 -6.33 -4.38 1.69
CA GLU A 14 -5.16 -5.26 1.60
C GLU A 14 -3.92 -4.49 1.15
N ALA A 15 -4.02 -3.72 0.05
CA ALA A 15 -2.91 -2.93 -0.45
C ALA A 15 -2.43 -1.86 0.54
N HIS A 16 -3.36 -1.21 1.24
CA HIS A 16 -3.06 -0.22 2.27
C HIS A 16 -2.28 -0.86 3.44
N ILE A 17 -2.80 -1.94 4.01
CA ILE A 17 -2.17 -2.58 5.16
C ILE A 17 -0.82 -3.19 4.77
N ALA A 18 -0.76 -3.89 3.65
CA ALA A 18 0.47 -4.49 3.14
C ALA A 18 1.55 -3.44 2.88
N GLY A 19 1.22 -2.34 2.20
CA GLY A 19 2.21 -1.32 1.84
C GLY A 19 2.59 -0.38 2.97
N ILE A 20 1.61 0.17 3.68
CA ILE A 20 1.83 1.25 4.66
C ILE A 20 2.21 0.71 6.04
N HIS A 21 1.64 -0.43 6.44
CA HIS A 21 1.86 -0.98 7.78
C HIS A 21 2.86 -2.12 7.83
N LEU A 22 3.06 -2.85 6.73
CA LEU A 22 3.90 -4.06 6.72
C LEU A 22 5.11 -3.97 5.80
N GLY A 23 5.14 -3.04 4.83
CA GLY A 23 6.15 -3.03 3.78
C GLY A 23 6.19 -4.35 2.99
N PHE A 24 5.07 -5.04 2.90
CA PHE A 24 4.96 -6.39 2.34
C PHE A 24 4.54 -6.34 0.86
N TYR A 25 5.40 -6.83 -0.03
CA TYR A 25 5.22 -6.74 -1.49
C TYR A 25 5.52 -8.08 -2.20
N PRO A 26 4.68 -9.11 -2.03
CA PRO A 26 5.01 -10.46 -2.48
C PRO A 26 4.96 -10.69 -3.99
N TYR A 27 4.40 -9.75 -4.75
CA TYR A 27 4.20 -9.92 -6.18
C TYR A 27 5.23 -9.12 -6.98
N LYS A 28 6.16 -9.82 -7.64
CA LYS A 28 7.22 -9.20 -8.45
C LYS A 28 6.93 -9.31 -9.93
N CYS A 29 6.96 -8.18 -10.64
CA CYS A 29 6.85 -8.12 -12.09
C CYS A 29 8.13 -8.69 -12.74
N ILE A 30 7.98 -9.60 -13.69
CA ILE A 30 9.13 -10.21 -14.37
C ILE A 30 9.86 -9.26 -15.32
N ASP A 31 9.12 -8.29 -15.88
CA ASP A 31 9.62 -7.41 -16.94
C ASP A 31 10.48 -6.27 -16.39
N CYS A 32 10.16 -5.76 -15.21
CA CYS A 32 10.86 -4.62 -14.59
C CYS A 32 11.26 -4.83 -13.13
N LEU A 33 11.03 -6.03 -12.59
CA LEU A 33 11.37 -6.42 -11.22
C LEU A 33 10.69 -5.59 -10.12
N LYS A 34 9.75 -4.70 -10.48
CA LYS A 34 8.97 -3.92 -9.54
C LYS A 34 8.07 -4.82 -8.71
N MET A 35 8.00 -4.54 -7.40
CA MET A 35 7.23 -5.32 -6.43
C MET A 35 5.91 -4.61 -6.10
N PHE A 36 4.87 -5.40 -5.82
CA PHE A 36 3.50 -4.94 -5.59
C PHE A 36 2.88 -5.66 -4.39
N PRO A 37 2.01 -4.98 -3.63
CA PRO A 37 1.41 -5.56 -2.44
C PRO A 37 0.26 -6.53 -2.77
N THR A 38 -0.37 -6.38 -3.94
CA THR A 38 -1.47 -7.25 -4.39
C THR A 38 -1.32 -7.65 -5.85
N LYS A 39 -1.86 -8.82 -6.20
CA LYS A 39 -1.89 -9.33 -7.58
C LYS A 39 -2.66 -8.39 -8.52
N TYR A 40 -3.73 -7.75 -8.03
CA TYR A 40 -4.52 -6.80 -8.79
C TYR A 40 -3.69 -5.60 -9.25
N LEU A 41 -2.84 -5.06 -8.38
CA LEU A 41 -2.00 -3.90 -8.72
C LEU A 41 -0.93 -4.25 -9.75
N LEU A 42 -0.35 -5.46 -9.67
CA LEU A 42 0.57 -5.96 -10.69
C LEU A 42 -0.14 -6.18 -12.03
N ALA A 43 -1.33 -6.79 -12.02
CA ALA A 43 -2.13 -7.02 -13.22
C ALA A 43 -2.44 -5.71 -13.96
N ARG A 44 -2.70 -4.64 -13.21
CA ARG A 44 -2.95 -3.29 -13.77
C ARG A 44 -1.67 -2.58 -14.22
N HIS A 45 -0.53 -2.92 -13.65
CA HIS A 45 0.77 -2.35 -14.01
C HIS A 45 1.25 -2.79 -15.39
N VAL A 46 1.16 -4.08 -15.70
CA VAL A 46 1.75 -4.65 -16.93
C VAL A 46 1.22 -4.04 -18.23
N PRO A 47 -0.10 -3.88 -18.46
CA PRO A 47 -0.59 -3.23 -19.68
C PRO A 47 -0.17 -1.77 -19.78
N LYS A 48 -0.07 -1.06 -18.64
CA LYS A 48 0.29 0.36 -18.61
C LYS A 48 1.78 0.62 -18.81
N SER A 49 2.63 -0.24 -18.27
CA SER A 49 4.09 -0.04 -18.24
C SER A 49 4.82 -0.82 -19.31
N HIS A 50 4.25 -1.92 -19.80
CA HIS A 50 4.90 -2.82 -20.75
C HIS A 50 4.09 -3.02 -22.04
N ASN A 51 2.91 -2.41 -22.16
CA ASN A 51 2.01 -2.58 -23.31
C ASN A 51 1.70 -4.05 -23.63
N LYS A 52 1.67 -4.90 -22.60
CA LYS A 52 1.36 -6.33 -22.70
C LYS A 52 -0.03 -6.61 -22.15
N ASN A 53 -0.76 -7.49 -22.84
CA ASN A 53 -2.12 -7.87 -22.44
C ASN A 53 -2.16 -9.07 -21.47
N SER A 54 -1.02 -9.70 -21.22
CA SER A 54 -0.83 -10.79 -20.27
C SER A 54 0.33 -10.47 -19.34
N PHE A 55 0.27 -10.97 -18.11
CA PHE A 55 1.31 -10.79 -17.12
C PHE A 55 1.73 -12.13 -16.51
N SER A 56 3.02 -12.24 -16.25
CA SER A 56 3.60 -13.29 -15.40
C SER A 56 4.12 -12.65 -14.13
N VAL A 57 4.09 -13.40 -13.03
CA VAL A 57 4.46 -12.92 -11.70
C VAL A 57 5.35 -13.94 -11.01
N TYR A 58 6.36 -13.45 -10.31
CA TYR A 58 7.02 -14.22 -9.27
C TYR A 58 6.35 -13.92 -7.93
N TYR A 59 5.98 -14.98 -7.22
CA TYR A 59 5.50 -14.91 -5.85
C TYR A 59 6.56 -15.53 -4.94
N GLU A 60 7.00 -14.78 -3.95
CA GLU A 60 8.00 -15.24 -2.98
C GLU A 60 7.31 -15.93 -1.81
N CYS A 61 7.67 -17.20 -1.58
CA CYS A 61 7.10 -18.04 -0.53
C CYS A 61 8.23 -18.54 0.38
N THR A 62 8.66 -17.68 1.29
CA THR A 62 9.54 -18.05 2.40
C THR A 62 8.76 -18.10 3.71
N GLU A 63 9.34 -18.68 4.76
CA GLU A 63 8.69 -18.70 6.08
C GLU A 63 8.47 -17.29 6.65
N GLU A 64 9.36 -16.34 6.35
CA GLU A 64 9.21 -14.93 6.68
C GLU A 64 8.03 -14.31 5.94
N PHE A 65 7.88 -14.59 4.64
CA PHE A 65 6.74 -14.13 3.84
C PHE A 65 5.43 -14.70 4.36
N ARG A 66 5.42 -15.99 4.76
CA ARG A 66 4.24 -16.62 5.34
C ARG A 66 3.83 -16.00 6.67
N LYS A 67 4.80 -15.57 7.50
CA LYS A 67 4.50 -14.80 8.72
C LYS A 67 3.88 -13.43 8.39
N MET A 68 4.43 -12.70 7.43
CA MET A 68 3.89 -11.41 6.99
C MET A 68 2.49 -11.54 6.38
N GLU A 69 2.24 -12.59 5.60
CA GLU A 69 0.92 -12.88 5.03
C GLU A 69 -0.14 -13.15 6.12
N ASN A 70 0.23 -13.92 7.15
CA ASN A 70 -0.65 -14.13 8.31
C ASN A 70 -0.90 -12.84 9.09
N GLU A 71 0.11 -11.99 9.24
CA GLU A 71 -0.03 -10.69 9.92
C GLU A 71 -0.96 -9.76 9.13
N LEU A 72 -0.82 -9.71 7.79
CA LEU A 72 -1.70 -8.98 6.89
C LEU A 72 -3.15 -9.44 7.06
N ALA A 73 -3.40 -10.75 6.99
CA ALA A 73 -4.73 -11.33 7.18
C ALA A 73 -5.31 -10.98 8.56
N GLY A 74 -4.49 -11.03 9.61
CA GLY A 74 -4.89 -10.65 10.97
C GLY A 74 -5.26 -9.18 11.09
N LYS A 75 -4.48 -8.28 10.50
CA LYS A 75 -4.76 -6.83 10.48
C LYS A 75 -6.01 -6.51 9.67
N ILE A 76 -6.21 -7.15 8.51
CA ILE A 76 -7.44 -7.01 7.71
C ILE A 76 -8.66 -7.42 8.54
N ARG A 77 -8.63 -8.59 9.19
CA ARG A 77 -9.76 -9.05 10.03
C ARG A 77 -10.07 -8.06 11.15
N LYS A 78 -9.06 -7.55 11.86
CA LYS A 78 -9.25 -6.54 12.92
C LYS A 78 -9.90 -5.26 12.38
N CYS A 79 -9.45 -4.76 11.23
CA CYS A 79 -10.04 -3.57 10.61
C CYS A 79 -11.49 -3.79 10.17
N MET A 80 -11.86 -5.01 9.76
CA MET A 80 -13.24 -5.36 9.40
C MET A 80 -14.14 -5.53 10.63
N THR A 81 -13.62 -6.04 11.75
CA THR A 81 -14.40 -6.26 12.99
C THR A 81 -14.53 -5.02 13.88
N LEU A 82 -13.68 -4.00 13.70
CA LEU A 82 -13.81 -2.71 14.41
C LEU A 82 -14.97 -1.84 13.89
N GLN A 83 -15.80 -2.39 12.99
CA GLN A 83 -17.03 -1.75 12.50
C GLN A 83 -18.26 -2.06 13.37
N ASP A 84 -18.14 -2.90 14.42
CA ASP A 84 -19.27 -3.37 15.26
C ASP A 84 -19.24 -2.94 16.74
N GLU A 85 -18.31 -2.09 17.19
CA GLU A 85 -18.34 -1.59 18.58
C GLU A 85 -19.26 -0.34 18.70
N PRO A 86 -20.35 -0.39 19.49
CA PRO A 86 -21.19 0.77 19.74
C PRO A 86 -20.34 1.85 20.43
N ALA A 87 -20.30 3.03 19.82
CA ALA A 87 -19.49 4.16 20.23
C ALA A 87 -19.67 4.53 21.72
N MET A 88 -18.68 4.19 22.55
CA MET A 88 -18.54 4.77 23.88
C MET A 88 -17.06 5.07 24.18
N TYR A 89 -16.61 6.20 23.62
CA TYR A 89 -15.60 7.14 24.17
C TYR A 89 -14.26 6.60 24.74
N HIS A 90 -13.13 7.05 24.15
CA HIS A 90 -11.99 7.50 24.96
C HIS A 90 -11.16 8.59 24.23
N PRO A 91 -10.97 9.80 24.80
CA PRO A 91 -10.14 10.86 24.27
C PRO A 91 -8.80 10.93 25.01
N THR A 92 -7.73 10.76 24.24
CA THR A 92 -6.34 11.18 24.48
C THR A 92 -5.59 10.48 23.34
N VAL A 93 -5.13 11.12 22.27
CA VAL A 93 -4.22 12.27 22.22
C VAL A 93 -4.40 12.93 20.84
N MET A 94 -4.52 14.26 20.83
CA MET A 94 -4.45 15.07 19.61
C MET A 94 -3.01 15.56 19.44
N LEU A 95 -2.35 15.27 18.33
CA LEU A 95 -1.43 16.24 17.73
C LEU A 95 -1.48 16.11 16.19
N HIS A 96 -1.83 17.23 15.56
CA HIS A 96 -2.20 17.39 14.16
C HIS A 96 -0.98 17.42 13.23
N SER A 97 -1.17 16.98 11.98
CA SER A 97 -0.33 17.28 10.81
C SER A 97 -0.21 18.80 10.57
N PRO A 98 0.82 19.24 9.84
CA PRO A 98 0.63 20.36 8.92
C PRO A 98 0.95 19.97 7.47
N HIS A 99 -0.02 20.26 6.62
CA HIS A 99 0.08 20.95 5.33
C HIS A 99 1.06 20.50 4.23
N ILE A 100 0.45 20.39 3.05
CA ILE A 100 1.01 20.41 1.70
C ILE A 100 2.03 21.55 1.55
N ASP A 101 3.25 21.21 1.13
CA ASP A 101 4.05 22.10 0.29
C ASP A 101 4.32 21.40 -1.06
N LYS A 102 4.20 22.20 -2.10
CA LYS A 102 4.18 21.85 -3.52
C LYS A 102 5.64 21.71 -3.97
N PRO A 103 6.11 20.61 -4.60
CA PRO A 103 7.43 20.65 -5.21
C PRO A 103 7.38 21.47 -6.51
N GLU A 104 7.74 22.76 -6.43
CA GLU A 104 8.16 23.59 -7.56
C GLU A 104 9.58 23.17 -8.04
N PRO A 105 9.96 23.48 -9.29
CA PRO A 105 10.93 22.71 -10.07
C PRO A 105 12.39 23.01 -9.70
N PHE A 106 13.24 21.97 -9.74
CA PHE A 106 14.69 22.09 -9.55
C PHE A 106 15.33 22.97 -10.64
N GLY A 107 15.69 24.19 -10.23
CA GLY A 107 16.54 25.11 -10.97
C GLY A 107 17.99 24.64 -11.02
N LYS A 108 18.63 25.02 -12.13
CA LYS A 108 20.00 24.74 -12.58
C LYS A 108 21.05 25.47 -11.76
N LEU A 109 22.24 24.87 -11.59
CA LEU A 109 23.56 25.53 -11.51
C LEU A 109 24.65 24.42 -11.40
N GLN A 110 25.83 24.41 -12.01
CA GLN A 110 26.62 25.41 -12.71
C GLN A 110 27.71 24.71 -13.56
N ARG A 111 28.20 25.39 -14.60
CA ARG A 111 29.41 25.03 -15.37
C ARG A 111 30.65 24.99 -14.46
N GLY A 112 31.59 24.10 -14.79
CA GLY A 112 32.94 24.08 -14.22
C GLY A 112 33.92 23.30 -15.08
N LYS A 113 34.35 23.90 -16.20
CA LYS A 113 35.70 23.90 -16.78
C LYS A 113 35.75 24.95 -17.89
#